data_AF-A0A923UA54-F1
#
_entry.id   AF-A0A923UA54-F1
#
_cell.length_a   1.000
_cell.length_b   1.000
_cell.length_c   1.000
_cell.angle_alpha   90.00
_cell.angle_beta   90.00
_cell.angle_gamma   90.00
#
_symmetry.space_group_name_H-M   'P 1'
#
loop_
_entity.id
_entity.type
_entity.pdbx_description
1 polymer ?
#
loop_
_entity_poly.entity_id
_entity_poly.type
_entity_poly.pdbx_seq_one_letter_code
_entity_poly.pdbx_strand_id
1 'polypeptide(L)' 'QSRRVPLPDALLPVIRRFAEGKSPDDLLFTRPGGGQLHRSMFVRQTNWATVDRGRTLHDLRHTAACDWILLVVPL' A
#
# COMPACT_ATOMS: atom_id res chain seq x y z
N GLN A 1 7.58 8.20 14.20
CA GLN A 1 8.21 9.13 13.25
C GLN A 1 7.46 9.07 11.93
N SER A 2 7.18 10.22 11.31
CA SER A 2 6.56 10.31 9.98
C SER A 2 7.64 10.62 8.93
N ARG A 3 7.53 10.02 7.75
CA ARG A 3 8.35 10.36 6.58
C ARG A 3 7.45 10.49 5.36
N ARG A 4 7.82 11.36 4.43
CA ARG A 4 7.17 11.42 3.11
C ARG A 4 7.82 10.40 2.20
N VAL A 5 7.00 9.74 1.38
CA VAL A 5 7.44 8.67 0.52
C VAL A 5 6.95 8.96 -0.89
N PRO A 6 7.81 8.92 -1.91
CA PRO A 6 7.40 9.16 -3.29
C PRO A 6 6.34 8.16 -3.73
N LEU A 7 5.23 8.66 -4.27
CA LEU A 7 4.13 7.86 -4.79
C LEU A 7 4.22 7.86 -6.32
N PRO A 8 4.40 6.70 -6.98
CA PRO A 8 4.39 6.62 -8.44
C PRO A 8 3.07 7.13 -9.03
N ASP A 9 3.14 7.90 -10.11
CA ASP A 9 1.96 8.48 -10.77
C ASP A 9 0.94 7.42 -11.20
N ALA A 10 1.42 6.22 -11.58
CA ALA A 10 0.58 5.08 -11.92
C ALA A 10 -0.39 4.65 -10.78
N LEU A 11 -0.07 4.96 -9.52
CA LEU A 11 -0.91 4.65 -8.36
C LEU A 11 -1.90 5.77 -8.01
N LEU A 12 -1.70 7.00 -8.52
CA LEU A 12 -2.56 8.13 -8.17
C LEU A 12 -4.05 7.88 -8.43
N PRO A 13 -4.49 7.29 -9.56
CA PRO A 13 -5.91 7.02 -9.80
C PRO A 13 -6.50 6.07 -8.75
N VAL A 14 -5.74 5.06 -8.34
CA VAL A 14 -6.16 4.09 -7.33
C VAL A 14 -6.27 4.76 -5.97
N ILE A 15 -5.25 5.50 -5.55
CA ILE A 15 -5.23 6.21 -4.25
C ILE A 15 -6.37 7.23 -4.17
N ARG A 16 -6.62 7.99 -5.24
CA ARG A 16 -7.74 8.96 -5.29
C ARG A 16 -9.09 8.29 -5.12
N ARG A 17 -9.32 7.14 -5.77
CA ARG A 17 -10.56 6.36 -5.60
C ARG A 17 -10.77 5.93 -4.14
N PHE A 18 -9.71 5.56 -3.43
CA PHE A 18 -9.82 5.18 -2.02
C PHE A 18 -9.97 6.37 -1.06
N ALA A 19 -9.55 7.56 -1.48
CA ALA A 19 -9.65 8.79 -0.72
C ALA A 19 -10.99 9.54 -0.94
N GLU A 20 -11.77 9.15 -1.94
CA GLU A 20 -13.03 9.80 -2.27
C GLU A 20 -13.98 9.82 -1.06
N GLY A 21 -14.46 11.01 -0.72
CA GLY A 21 -15.35 11.24 0.42
C GLY A 21 -14.71 11.14 1.81
N LYS A 22 -13.38 11.04 1.92
CA LYS A 22 -12.66 10.93 3.20
C LYS A 22 -12.02 12.25 3.62
N SER A 23 -12.01 12.49 4.94
CA SER A 23 -11.23 13.53 5.58
C SER A 23 -9.72 13.19 5.56
N PRO A 24 -8.80 14.17 5.58
CA PRO A 24 -7.36 13.92 5.65
C PRO A 24 -6.89 13.02 6.81
N ASP A 25 -7.64 13.01 7.91
CA ASP A 25 -7.33 12.22 9.12
C ASP A 25 -7.98 10.82 9.10
N ASP A 26 -8.83 10.53 8.11
CA ASP A 26 -9.48 9.24 7.99
C ASP A 26 -8.53 8.16 7.47
N LEU A 27 -8.79 6.92 7.87
CA LEU A 27 -8.07 5.77 7.35
C LEU A 27 -8.34 5.58 5.85
N LEU A 28 -7.28 5.66 5.04
CA LEU A 28 -7.37 5.47 3.59
C LEU A 28 -7.81 4.04 3.22
N PHE A 29 -7.30 3.03 3.92
CA PHE A 29 -7.70 1.63 3.76
C PHE A 29 -8.33 1.10 5.05
N THR A 30 -9.53 0.56 4.94
CA THR A 30 -10.29 0.04 6.07
C THR A 30 -10.69 -1.41 5.81
N ARG A 31 -10.99 -2.13 6.89
CA ARG A 31 -11.65 -3.43 6.78
C ARG A 31 -13.15 -3.25 6.45
N PRO A 32 -13.85 -4.30 5.97
CA PRO A 32 -15.31 -4.34 5.94
C PRO A 32 -15.89 -3.95 7.29
N GLY A 33 -16.85 -3.03 7.29
CA GLY A 33 -17.44 -2.46 8.50
C GLY A 33 -16.64 -1.33 9.16
N GLY A 34 -15.55 -0.86 8.53
CA GLY A 34 -14.75 0.27 9.01
C GLY A 34 -13.65 -0.10 10.01
N GLY A 35 -12.78 0.87 10.30
CA GLY A 35 -11.64 0.73 11.20
C GLY A 35 -10.35 0.24 10.54
N GLN A 36 -9.29 0.15 11.35
CA GLN A 36 -7.93 -0.15 10.89
C GLN A 36 -7.82 -1.51 10.20
N LEU A 37 -7.19 -1.51 9.03
CA LEU A 37 -6.84 -2.74 8.31
C LEU A 37 -5.54 -3.33 8.88
N HIS A 38 -5.65 -4.47 9.58
CA HIS A 38 -4.48 -5.22 10.05
C HIS A 38 -3.93 -6.15 8.96
N ARG A 39 -2.64 -6.51 9.07
CA ARG A 39 -1.94 -7.37 8.10
C ARG A 39 -2.65 -8.70 7.83
N SER A 40 -3.06 -9.42 8.88
CA SER A 40 -3.77 -10.71 8.73
C SER A 40 -5.07 -10.56 7.95
N MET A 41 -5.77 -9.45 8.16
CA MET A 41 -7.01 -9.12 7.47
C MET A 41 -6.75 -8.71 6.01
N PHE A 42 -5.69 -7.94 5.74
CA PHE A 42 -5.26 -7.63 4.37
C PHE A 42 -5.01 -8.91 3.57
N VAL A 43 -4.18 -9.82 4.11
CA VAL A 43 -3.83 -11.09 3.45
C VAL A 43 -5.08 -11.90 3.11
N ARG A 44 -6.04 -11.95 4.03
CA ARG A 44 -7.31 -12.66 3.84
C ARG A 44 -8.20 -11.98 2.80
N GLN A 45 -8.37 -10.65 2.88
CA GLN A 45 -9.27 -9.91 2.00
C GLN A 45 -8.79 -9.85 0.55
N THR A 46 -7.50 -9.72 0.32
CA THR A 46 -6.94 -9.69 -1.05
C THR A 46 -6.82 -11.07 -1.65
N ASN A 47 -7.20 -12.12 -0.91
CA ASN A 47 -6.89 -13.50 -1.23
C ASN A 47 -5.42 -13.68 -1.64
N TRP A 48 -4.51 -13.17 -0.79
CA TRP A 48 -3.10 -12.95 -1.15
C TRP A 48 -2.46 -14.17 -1.81
N ALA A 49 -2.72 -15.37 -1.28
CA ALA A 49 -2.19 -16.64 -1.79
C ALA A 49 -2.51 -16.93 -3.28
N THR A 50 -3.46 -16.20 -3.88
CA THR A 50 -3.80 -16.33 -5.31
C THR A 50 -3.23 -15.22 -6.19
N VAL A 51 -2.81 -14.11 -5.59
CA VAL A 51 -2.32 -12.90 -6.30
C VAL A 51 -0.86 -12.59 -6.02
N ASP A 52 -0.24 -13.30 -5.08
CA ASP A 52 1.12 -13.09 -4.59
C ASP A 52 2.19 -13.33 -5.65
N ARG A 53 1.88 -14.15 -6.68
CA ARG A 53 2.83 -14.58 -7.71
C ARG A 53 4.11 -15.14 -7.09
N GLY A 54 3.96 -15.92 -6.00
CA GLY A 54 5.05 -16.52 -5.23
C GLY A 54 5.89 -15.54 -4.42
N ARG A 55 5.40 -14.33 -4.13
CA ARG A 55 6.13 -13.29 -3.37
C ARG A 55 5.43 -12.93 -2.07
N THR A 56 6.20 -12.79 -1.01
CA THR A 56 5.71 -12.23 0.24
C THR A 56 5.57 -10.71 0.14
N LEU A 57 4.79 -10.11 1.05
CA LEU A 57 4.77 -8.66 1.21
C LEU A 57 6.15 -8.07 1.58
N HIS A 58 7.00 -8.88 2.22
CA HIS A 58 8.37 -8.48 2.52
C HIS A 58 9.20 -8.38 1.23
N ASP A 59 9.05 -9.35 0.32
CA ASP A 59 9.75 -9.34 -0.98
C ASP A 59 9.34 -8.11 -1.79
N LEU A 60 8.05 -7.74 -1.78
CA LEU A 60 7.59 -6.51 -2.44
C LEU A 60 8.20 -5.25 -1.84
N ARG A 61 8.34 -5.18 -0.51
CA ARG A 61 9.00 -4.07 0.16
C ARG A 61 10.49 -4.01 -0.21
N HIS A 62 11.15 -5.16 -0.30
CA HIS A 62 12.55 -5.23 -0.69
C HIS A 62 12.74 -4.75 -2.13
N THR A 63 11.93 -5.25 -3.07
CA THR A 63 11.94 -4.80 -4.46
C THR A 63 11.72 -3.29 -4.58
N ALA A 64 10.68 -2.74 -3.93
CA ALA A 64 10.42 -1.30 -3.98
C ALA A 64 11.59 -0.45 -3.44
N ALA A 65 12.27 -0.91 -2.37
CA ALA A 65 13.43 -0.22 -1.84
C ALA A 65 14.62 -0.26 -2.82
N CYS A 66 14.89 -1.42 -3.42
CA CYS A 66 15.93 -1.57 -4.44
C CYS A 66 15.64 -0.69 -5.66
N ASP A 67 14.40 -0.71 -6.16
CA ASP A 67 13.97 0.10 -7.30
C ASP A 67 14.16 1.60 -7.00
N TRP A 68 13.81 2.05 -5.80
CA TRP A 68 14.02 3.45 -5.40
C TRP A 68 15.49 3.85 -5.32
N ILE A 69 16.37 2.96 -4.85
CA ILE A 69 17.82 3.22 -4.88
C ILE A 69 18.30 3.36 -6.32
N LEU A 70 17.87 2.45 -7.22
CA LEU A 70 18.26 2.46 -8.63
C LEU A 70 17.73 3.69 -9.38
N LEU A 71 16.53 4.16 -9.04
CA LEU A 71 15.90 5.34 -9.63
C LEU A 71 16.33 6.66 -8.96
N VAL A 72 17.25 6.62 -7.99
CA VAL A 72 17.73 7.79 -7.23
C VAL A 72 16.58 8.55 -6.55
N VAL A 73 15.58 7.78 -6.09
CA VAL A 73 14.43 8.30 -5.35
C VAL A 73 14.83 8.42 -3.87
N PRO A 74 14.62 9.57 -3.21
CA PRO A 74 14.99 9.73 -1.80
C PRO A 74 14.12 8.82 -0.91
N LEU A 75 14.81 8.00 -0.08
CA LEU A 75 14.21 7.05 0.86
C LEU A 75 13.93 7.67 2.24
#